data_AF-A0A7C2U8D8-F1
#
_entry.id   AF-A0A7C2U8D8-F1
#
_cell.length_a   1.000
_cell.length_b   1.000
_cell.length_c   1.000
_cell.angle_alpha   90.00
_cell.angle_beta   90.00
_cell.angle_gamma   90.00
#
_symmetry.space_group_name_H-M   'P 1'
#
loop_
_entity.id
_entity.type
_entity.pdbx_description
1 polymer ?
#
loop_
_entity_poly.entity_id
_entity_poly.type
_entity_poly.pdbx_seq_one_letter_code
_entity_poly.pdbx_strand_id
1 'polypeptide(L)'
;MLLSVGTILGCLALPLLAETFGRRMTLAVYFFLMLVFIALGFGWVFYLADGALFWFMVCLFFLGLGGANFAMYTLWLPEQYPTECRPSAFTFSTSVGRFVGAGITFFVGAGVSYFHTIGTPVALTSIAFALGLLLLPLGEETKGKPLPA
;
A
#
# COMPACT_ATOMS: atom_id res chain seq x y z
N MET A 1 11.44 -9.41 -10.38
CA MET A 1 11.46 -10.69 -9.65
C MET A 1 11.56 -10.50 -8.15
N LEU A 2 12.56 -9.75 -7.63
CA LEU A 2 12.71 -9.49 -6.19
C LEU A 2 11.45 -8.88 -5.53
N LEU A 3 10.90 -7.82 -6.14
CA LEU A 3 9.70 -7.15 -5.65
C LEU A 3 8.51 -8.13 -5.55
N SER A 4 8.33 -8.99 -6.57
CA SER A 4 7.28 -10.02 -6.60
C SER A 4 7.45 -11.04 -5.48
N VAL A 5 8.70 -11.48 -5.21
CA VAL A 5 9.00 -12.38 -4.08
C VAL A 5 8.65 -11.70 -2.75
N GLY A 6 9.03 -10.43 -2.57
CA GLY A 6 8.66 -9.64 -1.41
C GLY A 6 7.14 -9.57 -1.24
N THR A 7 6.39 -9.31 -2.31
CA THR A 7 4.92 -9.26 -2.27
C THR A 7 4.30 -10.60 -1.94
N ILE A 8 4.78 -11.71 -2.50
CA ILE A 8 4.29 -13.06 -2.16
C ILE A 8 4.47 -13.34 -0.67
N LEU A 9 5.67 -13.08 -0.14
CA LEU A 9 5.95 -13.23 1.29
C LEU A 9 5.04 -12.32 2.14
N GLY A 10 4.84 -11.08 1.69
CA GLY A 10 3.95 -10.11 2.34
C GLY A 10 2.52 -10.60 2.39
N CYS A 11 2.01 -11.20 1.31
CA CYS A 11 0.65 -11.75 1.23
C CYS A 11 0.47 -12.98 2.13
N LEU A 12 1.49 -13.83 2.26
CA LEU A 12 1.47 -14.99 3.15
C LEU A 12 1.52 -14.59 4.63
N ALA A 13 2.28 -13.54 4.97
CA ALA A 13 2.36 -13.02 6.33
C ALA A 13 1.09 -12.25 6.76
N LEU A 14 0.39 -11.64 5.80
CA LEU A 14 -0.76 -10.77 6.05
C LEU A 14 -1.89 -11.42 6.87
N PRO A 15 -2.41 -12.62 6.54
CA PRO A 15 -3.50 -13.23 7.31
C PRO A 15 -3.07 -13.54 8.75
N LEU A 16 -1.85 -14.03 8.97
CA LEU A 16 -1.29 -14.29 10.30
C LEU A 16 -1.22 -13.01 11.14
N LEU A 17 -0.78 -11.91 10.52
CA LEU A 17 -0.71 -10.60 11.16
C LEU A 17 -2.11 -10.03 11.44
N ALA A 18 -3.05 -10.17 10.50
CA ALA A 18 -4.42 -9.67 10.60
C ALA A 18 -5.21 -10.38 11.72
N GLU A 19 -4.97 -11.67 11.92
CA GLU A 19 -5.57 -12.44 13.01
C GLU A 19 -4.95 -12.09 14.37
N THR A 20 -3.63 -11.89 14.43
CA THR A 20 -2.92 -11.60 15.69
C THR A 20 -3.06 -10.16 16.16
N PHE A 21 -2.88 -9.17 15.28
CA PHE A 21 -2.86 -7.74 15.64
C PHE A 21 -4.15 -7.00 15.32
N GLY A 22 -5.04 -7.55 14.49
CA GLY A 22 -6.24 -6.86 13.99
C GLY A 22 -6.02 -6.19 12.65
N ARG A 23 -7.11 -5.94 11.91
CA ARG A 23 -7.05 -5.51 10.51
C ARG A 23 -6.45 -4.11 10.40
N ARG A 24 -6.83 -3.21 11.31
CA ARG A 24 -6.37 -1.82 11.32
C ARG A 24 -4.88 -1.72 11.60
N MET A 25 -4.40 -2.40 12.64
CA MET A 25 -2.98 -2.37 13.01
C MET A 25 -2.09 -3.01 11.95
N THR A 26 -2.53 -4.13 11.36
CA THR A 26 -1.82 -4.72 10.25
C THR A 26 -1.78 -3.75 9.06
N LEU A 27 -2.89 -3.14 8.65
CA LEU A 27 -2.88 -2.17 7.55
C LEU A 27 -1.96 -0.97 7.84
N ALA A 28 -1.90 -0.50 9.09
CA ALA A 28 -0.99 0.57 9.52
C ALA A 28 0.48 0.20 9.29
N VAL A 29 0.87 -1.02 9.66
CA VAL A 29 2.24 -1.51 9.47
C VAL A 29 2.61 -1.56 7.99
N TYR A 30 1.73 -2.08 7.13
CA TYR A 30 2.01 -2.14 5.69
C TYR A 30 2.08 -0.75 5.05
N PHE A 31 1.20 0.19 5.44
CA PHE A 31 1.25 1.58 4.98
C PHE A 31 2.51 2.30 5.45
N PHE A 32 2.91 2.10 6.70
CA PHE A 32 4.14 2.66 7.24
C PHE A 32 5.36 2.11 6.49
N LEU A 33 5.39 0.80 6.22
CA LEU A 33 6.45 0.17 5.43
C LEU A 33 6.52 0.79 4.02
N MET A 34 5.38 0.93 3.35
CA MET A 34 5.30 1.59 2.04
C MET A 34 5.82 3.03 2.08
N LEU A 35 5.36 3.83 3.04
CA LEU A 35 5.79 5.23 3.19
C LEU A 35 7.31 5.32 3.33
N VAL A 36 7.89 4.55 4.26
CA VAL A 36 9.32 4.60 4.59
C VAL A 36 10.15 4.14 3.39
N PHE A 37 9.82 3.02 2.76
CA PHE A 37 10.65 2.47 1.68
C PHE A 37 10.47 3.19 0.33
N ILE A 38 9.33 3.83 0.07
CA ILE A 38 9.19 4.74 -1.08
C ILE A 38 10.03 5.99 -0.85
N ALA A 39 9.90 6.63 0.32
CA ALA A 39 10.63 7.85 0.63
C ALA A 39 12.16 7.62 0.68
N LEU A 40 12.61 6.54 1.34
CA LEU A 40 14.03 6.18 1.38
C LEU A 40 14.54 5.74 0.02
N GLY A 41 13.83 4.84 -0.67
CA GLY A 41 14.27 4.27 -1.94
C GLY A 41 14.38 5.31 -3.06
N PHE A 42 13.33 6.10 -3.26
CA PHE A 42 13.26 7.06 -4.36
C PHE A 42 13.67 8.48 -3.97
N GLY A 43 13.55 8.86 -2.71
CA GLY A 43 13.90 10.20 -2.22
C GLY A 43 15.36 10.34 -1.81
N TRP A 44 16.00 9.27 -1.31
CA TRP A 44 17.40 9.32 -0.87
C TRP A 44 18.28 8.37 -1.68
N VAL A 45 18.01 7.07 -1.64
CA VAL A 45 18.88 6.04 -2.22
C VAL A 45 19.07 6.20 -3.73
N PHE A 46 18.04 6.67 -4.43
CA PHE A 46 18.10 6.97 -5.87
C PHE A 46 19.13 8.06 -6.23
N TYR A 47 19.48 8.95 -5.30
CA TYR A 47 20.42 10.05 -5.53
C TYR A 47 21.83 9.79 -4.97
N LEU A 48 22.10 8.58 -4.43
CA LEU A 48 23.45 8.22 -3.98
C LEU A 48 24.40 8.04 -5.16
N ALA A 49 25.62 8.58 -5.03
CA ALA A 49 26.68 8.43 -6.04
C ALA A 49 27.31 7.02 -6.04
N ASP A 50 27.45 6.40 -4.87
CA ASP A 50 28.08 5.09 -4.69
C ASP A 50 27.12 4.10 -4.01
N GLY A 51 27.07 2.86 -4.51
CA GLY A 51 26.29 1.78 -3.89
C GLY A 51 24.76 1.91 -3.99
N ALA A 52 24.25 2.89 -4.76
CA ALA A 52 22.81 3.13 -4.93
C ALA A 52 22.03 1.88 -5.36
N LEU A 53 22.58 1.09 -6.28
CA LEU A 53 21.90 -0.10 -6.80
C LEU A 53 21.62 -1.15 -5.71
N PHE A 54 22.60 -1.39 -4.82
CA PHE A 54 22.45 -2.38 -3.75
C PHE A 54 21.39 -1.95 -2.75
N TRP A 55 21.49 -0.73 -2.24
CA TRP A 55 20.52 -0.18 -1.30
C TRP A 55 19.13 -0.05 -1.91
N PHE A 56 19.04 0.29 -3.20
CA PHE A 56 17.76 0.38 -3.90
C PHE A 56 17.11 -0.99 -4.00
N MET A 57 17.90 -2.04 -4.26
CA MET A 57 17.41 -3.42 -4.29
C MET A 57 16.87 -3.87 -2.94
N VAL A 58 17.54 -3.51 -1.85
CA VAL A 58 17.05 -3.76 -0.48
C VAL A 58 15.74 -3.02 -0.24
N CYS A 59 15.65 -1.74 -0.59
CA CYS A 59 14.41 -0.97 -0.47
C CYS A 59 13.27 -1.57 -1.30
N LEU A 60 13.54 -2.03 -2.52
CA LEU A 60 12.55 -2.67 -3.39
C LEU A 60 11.98 -3.97 -2.81
N PHE A 61 12.79 -4.75 -2.07
CA PHE A 61 12.30 -5.95 -1.41
C PHE A 61 11.26 -5.63 -0.33
N PHE A 62 11.57 -4.67 0.55
CA PHE A 62 10.65 -4.23 1.60
C PHE A 62 9.45 -3.46 1.05
N LEU A 63 9.65 -2.71 -0.04
CA LEU A 63 8.55 -2.12 -0.80
C LEU A 63 7.60 -3.21 -1.31
N GLY A 64 8.14 -4.32 -1.83
CA GLY A 64 7.37 -5.49 -2.23
C GLY A 64 6.55 -6.07 -1.08
N LEU A 65 7.17 -6.23 0.10
CA LEU A 65 6.48 -6.69 1.32
C LEU A 65 5.33 -5.74 1.70
N GLY A 66 5.56 -4.43 1.70
CA GLY A 66 4.54 -3.41 1.97
C GLY A 66 3.42 -3.40 0.94
N GLY A 67 3.76 -3.73 -0.30
CA GLY A 67 2.83 -3.88 -1.43
C GLY A 67 1.78 -4.95 -1.26
N ALA A 68 1.93 -5.90 -0.34
CA ALA A 68 0.89 -6.88 -0.07
C ALA A 68 -0.34 -6.30 0.66
N ASN A 69 -0.36 -4.99 0.97
CA ASN A 69 -1.52 -4.31 1.55
C ASN A 69 -2.82 -4.51 0.75
N PHE A 70 -2.75 -4.80 -0.56
CA PHE A 70 -3.95 -5.10 -1.35
C PHE A 70 -4.70 -6.34 -0.85
N ALA A 71 -3.99 -7.34 -0.32
CA ALA A 71 -4.62 -8.55 0.19
C ALA A 71 -5.46 -8.26 1.46
N MET A 72 -5.09 -7.22 2.24
CA MET A 72 -5.92 -6.77 3.35
C MET A 72 -7.25 -6.18 2.86
N TYR A 73 -7.27 -5.39 1.77
CA TYR A 73 -8.54 -4.83 1.28
C TYR A 73 -9.51 -5.92 0.83
N THR A 74 -9.00 -7.00 0.25
CA THR A 74 -9.82 -8.16 -0.11
C THR A 74 -10.46 -8.82 1.11
N LEU A 75 -9.78 -8.80 2.26
CA LEU A 75 -10.28 -9.41 3.50
C LEU A 75 -11.16 -8.45 4.31
N TRP A 76 -10.77 -7.18 4.41
CA TRP A 76 -11.38 -6.19 5.29
C TRP A 76 -12.66 -5.57 4.72
N LEU A 77 -12.74 -5.30 3.40
CA LEU A 77 -13.97 -4.74 2.82
C LEU A 77 -15.20 -5.66 3.03
N PRO A 78 -15.13 -6.96 2.72
CA PRO A 78 -16.27 -7.86 2.92
C PRO A 78 -16.78 -7.93 4.35
N GLU A 79 -15.90 -7.71 5.34
CA GLU A 79 -16.24 -7.72 6.76
C GLU A 79 -17.05 -6.48 7.19
N GLN A 80 -17.01 -5.38 6.43
CA GLN A 80 -17.72 -4.14 6.74
C GLN A 80 -19.16 -4.10 6.23
N TYR A 81 -19.49 -4.92 5.22
CA TYR A 81 -20.78 -4.83 4.53
C TYR A 81 -21.67 -6.05 4.79
N PRO A 82 -22.99 -5.85 5.00
CA PRO A 82 -23.96 -6.93 5.13
C PRO A 82 -24.08 -7.72 3.82
N THR A 83 -24.60 -8.93 3.93
CA THR A 83 -24.61 -9.90 2.82
C THR A 83 -25.35 -9.39 1.58
N GLU A 84 -26.40 -8.59 1.79
CA GLU A 84 -27.23 -7.99 0.74
C GLU A 84 -26.48 -7.03 -0.19
N CYS A 85 -25.49 -6.29 0.30
CA CYS A 85 -24.77 -5.26 -0.47
C CYS A 85 -23.26 -5.50 -0.60
N ARG A 86 -22.73 -6.56 0.02
CA ARG A 86 -21.31 -6.90 -0.01
C ARG A 86 -20.70 -6.98 -1.43
N PRO A 87 -21.33 -7.64 -2.43
CA PRO A 87 -20.73 -7.73 -3.77
C PRO A 87 -20.66 -6.37 -4.48
N SER A 88 -21.72 -5.56 -4.36
CA SER A 88 -21.78 -4.23 -4.99
C SER A 88 -20.84 -3.25 -4.30
N ALA A 89 -20.79 -3.24 -2.97
CA ALA A 89 -19.86 -2.41 -2.20
C ALA A 89 -18.39 -2.75 -2.51
N PHE A 90 -18.06 -4.03 -2.60
CA PHE A 90 -16.70 -4.50 -2.93
C PHE A 90 -16.27 -4.07 -4.34
N THR A 91 -17.13 -4.30 -5.33
CA THR A 91 -16.86 -3.97 -6.74
C THR A 91 -16.81 -2.47 -6.96
N PHE A 92 -17.70 -1.71 -6.33
CA PHE A 92 -17.69 -0.24 -6.39
C PHE A 92 -16.39 0.32 -5.82
N SER A 93 -16.03 -0.07 -4.60
CA SER A 93 -14.82 0.42 -3.92
C SER A 93 -13.55 0.08 -4.69
N THR A 94 -13.44 -1.15 -5.21
CA THR A 94 -12.29 -1.57 -6.02
C THR A 94 -12.22 -0.80 -7.34
N SER A 95 -13.36 -0.52 -7.96
CA SER A 95 -13.42 0.25 -9.22
C SER A 95 -13.00 1.69 -9.02
N VAL A 96 -13.51 2.36 -7.97
CA VAL A 96 -13.08 3.71 -7.59
C VAL A 96 -11.58 3.75 -7.35
N GLY A 97 -11.03 2.77 -6.62
CA GLY A 97 -9.59 2.65 -6.42
C GLY A 97 -8.78 2.56 -7.72
N ARG A 98 -9.29 1.86 -8.73
CA ARG A 98 -8.64 1.78 -10.06
C ARG A 98 -8.67 3.12 -10.81
N PHE A 99 -9.78 3.85 -10.77
CA PHE A 99 -9.87 5.18 -11.38
C PHE A 99 -8.92 6.17 -10.70
N VAL A 100 -8.88 6.18 -9.37
CA VAL A 100 -7.93 6.99 -8.60
C VAL A 100 -6.50 6.61 -8.95
N GLY A 101 -6.18 5.31 -9.01
CA GLY A 101 -4.86 4.81 -9.40
C GLY A 101 -4.45 5.24 -10.82
N ALA A 102 -5.38 5.20 -11.78
CA ALA A 102 -5.13 5.72 -13.13
C ALA A 102 -4.82 7.21 -13.10
N GLY A 103 -5.62 8.02 -12.38
CA GLY A 103 -5.37 9.45 -12.20
C GLY A 103 -3.98 9.74 -11.61
N ILE A 104 -3.61 9.05 -10.53
CA ILE A 104 -2.29 9.17 -9.90
C ILE A 104 -1.17 8.81 -10.89
N THR A 105 -1.36 7.80 -11.73
CA THR A 105 -0.37 7.39 -12.74
C THR A 105 -0.10 8.51 -13.75
N PHE A 106 -1.14 9.21 -14.21
CA PHE A 106 -0.99 10.39 -15.06
C PHE A 106 -0.26 11.53 -14.35
N PHE A 107 -0.58 11.79 -13.07
CA PHE A 107 0.13 12.81 -12.28
C PHE A 107 1.60 12.48 -12.09
N VAL A 108 1.95 11.22 -11.81
CA VAL A 108 3.34 10.77 -11.70
C VAL A 108 4.05 10.95 -13.04
N GLY A 109 3.44 10.56 -14.15
CA GLY A 109 4.00 10.75 -15.50
C GLY A 109 4.26 12.23 -15.83
N ALA A 110 3.30 13.11 -15.52
CA ALA A 110 3.47 14.56 -15.66
C ALA A 110 4.61 15.09 -14.76
N GLY A 111 4.71 14.59 -13.53
CA GLY A 111 5.79 14.91 -12.60
C GLY A 111 7.16 14.49 -13.13
N VAL A 112 7.28 13.30 -13.71
CA VAL A 112 8.53 12.86 -14.36
C VAL A 112 8.91 13.77 -15.51
N SER A 113 7.95 14.21 -16.32
CA SER A 113 8.19 15.15 -17.43
C SER A 113 8.62 16.54 -16.95
N TYR A 114 8.14 17.00 -15.79
CA TYR A 114 8.45 18.32 -15.24
C TYR A 114 9.79 18.34 -14.48
N PHE A 115 10.00 17.35 -13.60
CA PHE A 115 11.20 17.29 -12.77
C PHE A 115 12.41 16.67 -13.48
N HIS A 116 12.22 16.11 -14.68
CA HIS A 116 13.24 15.40 -15.46
C HIS A 116 13.96 14.28 -14.68
N THR A 117 13.33 13.78 -13.62
CA THR A 117 13.83 12.69 -12.77
C THR A 117 12.67 11.82 -12.32
N ILE A 118 12.95 10.54 -12.08
CA ILE A 118 11.96 9.57 -11.63
C ILE A 118 11.88 9.56 -10.10
N GLY A 119 12.96 9.89 -9.40
CA GLY A 119 13.05 9.83 -7.94
C GLY A 119 12.04 10.73 -7.24
N THR A 120 12.06 12.05 -7.49
CA THR A 120 11.18 13.00 -6.81
C THR A 120 9.67 12.76 -7.04
N PRO A 121 9.14 12.53 -8.25
CA PRO A 121 7.70 12.31 -8.42
C PRO A 121 7.23 11.00 -7.79
N VAL A 122 8.06 9.95 -7.81
CA VAL A 122 7.74 8.69 -7.13
C VAL A 122 7.83 8.86 -5.61
N ALA A 123 8.82 9.58 -5.09
CA ALA A 123 8.93 9.88 -3.66
C ALA A 123 7.70 10.66 -3.15
N LEU A 124 7.15 11.59 -3.93
CA LEU A 124 5.92 12.32 -3.58
C LEU A 124 4.71 11.40 -3.39
N THR A 125 4.66 10.23 -4.04
CA THR A 125 3.58 9.26 -3.82
C THR A 125 3.54 8.70 -2.40
N SER A 126 4.67 8.75 -1.65
CA SER A 126 4.69 8.38 -0.24
C SER A 126 3.75 9.23 0.63
N ILE A 127 3.45 10.47 0.21
CA ILE A 127 2.50 11.35 0.89
C ILE A 127 1.09 10.73 0.89
N ALA A 128 0.70 10.03 -0.17
CA ALA A 128 -0.58 9.33 -0.22
C ALA A 128 -0.68 8.25 0.86
N PHE A 129 0.43 7.55 1.15
CA PHE A 129 0.49 6.57 2.25
C PHE A 129 0.49 7.25 3.63
N ALA A 130 1.08 8.44 3.75
CA ALA A 130 0.99 9.24 4.98
C ALA A 130 -0.46 9.68 5.27
N LEU A 131 -1.17 10.14 4.24
CA LEU A 131 -2.59 10.45 4.32
C LEU A 131 -3.41 9.21 4.65
N GLY A 132 -3.10 8.08 4.02
CA GLY A 132 -3.72 6.78 4.34
C GLY A 132 -3.55 6.41 5.82
N LEU A 133 -2.35 6.59 6.37
CA LEU A 133 -2.06 6.34 7.79
C LEU A 133 -2.81 7.30 8.73
N LEU A 134 -3.00 8.56 8.32
CA LEU A 134 -3.74 9.58 9.08
C LEU A 134 -5.25 9.32 9.06
N LEU A 135 -5.80 8.78 7.97
CA LEU A 135 -7.21 8.43 7.83
C LEU A 135 -7.53 7.05 8.42
N LEU A 136 -6.55 6.17 8.54
CA LEU A 136 -6.72 4.83 9.09
C LEU A 136 -7.39 4.77 10.48
N PRO A 137 -7.22 5.75 11.38
CA PRO A 137 -7.93 5.78 12.64
C PRO A 137 -9.45 5.85 12.55
N LEU A 138 -9.96 6.33 11.41
CA LEU A 138 -11.40 6.36 11.10
C LEU A 138 -11.91 5.01 10.60
N GLY A 139 -11.01 4.08 10.26
CA GLY A 139 -11.37 2.72 9.86
C GLY A 139 -11.86 1.88 11.03
N GLU A 140 -12.95 1.15 10.81
CA GLU A 140 -13.49 0.22 11.81
C GLU A 140 -12.62 -1.03 11.97
N GLU A 141 -12.29 -1.36 13.21
CA GLU A 141 -11.69 -2.66 13.52
C GLU A 141 -12.77 -3.73 13.50
N THR A 142 -12.63 -4.71 12.61
CA THR A 142 -13.57 -5.81 12.38
C THR A 142 -13.12 -7.11 13.05
N LYS A 143 -11.92 -7.15 13.64
CA LYS A 143 -11.42 -8.35 14.33
C LYS A 143 -12.37 -8.80 15.45
N GLY A 144 -12.83 -10.05 15.32
CA GLY A 144 -13.65 -10.72 16.34
C GLY A 144 -15.11 -10.25 16.41
N LYS A 145 -15.56 -9.40 15.47
CA LYS A 145 -16.96 -8.99 15.38
C LYS A 145 -17.73 -9.96 14.48
N PRO A 146 -19.03 -10.23 14.78
CA PRO A 146 -19.87 -10.95 13.84
C PRO A 146 -20.01 -10.15 12.55
N LEU A 147 -20.17 -10.85 11.42
CA LEU A 147 -20.46 -10.19 10.16
C LEU A 147 -21.79 -9.42 10.29
N PRO A 148 -21.88 -8.19 9.75
CA PRO A 148 -23.16 -7.50 9.69
C PRO A 148 -24.17 -8.38 8.94
N ALA A 149 -25.32 -8.62 9.58
CA ALA A 149 -26.41 -9.43 9.05
C ALA A 149 -27.09 -8.70 7.89
#